data_AF-A0A6L5Z6Y3-F1
#
_entry.id   AF-A0A6L5Z6Y3-F1
#
_cell.length_a   1.000
_cell.length_b   1.000
_cell.length_c   1.000
_cell.angle_alpha   90.00
_cell.angle_beta   90.00
_cell.angle_gamma   90.00
#
_symmetry.space_group_name_H-M   'P 1'
#
loop_
_entity.id
_entity.type
_entity.pdbx_description
1 polymer ?
#
loop_
_entity_poly.entity_id
_entity_poly.type
_entity_poly.pdbx_seq_one_letter_code
_entity_poly.pdbx_strand_id
1 'polypeptide(L)'
;MSTIYGHFVNLDERGDYYADVRDANENTVFEIRANDDGSIDLIEDGYMTHSQDLEGLEEYLKEMEIIPMEAELLDRDSFETRLDAMSAPEPF
;
A
#
# COMPACT_ATOMS: atom_id res chain seq x y z
N MET A 1 -8.42 -13.55 11.26
CA MET A 1 -8.40 -13.29 9.80
C MET A 1 -7.21 -12.40 9.56
N SER A 2 -6.30 -12.74 8.64
CA SER A 2 -5.24 -11.80 8.26
C SER A 2 -5.87 -10.56 7.65
N THR A 3 -5.51 -9.39 8.16
CA THR A 3 -5.94 -8.11 7.60
C THR A 3 -5.06 -7.82 6.39
N ILE A 4 -5.67 -7.64 5.23
CA ILE A 4 -4.96 -7.28 4.00
C ILE A 4 -5.05 -5.78 3.77
N TYR A 5 -3.98 -5.21 3.23
CA TYR A 5 -3.91 -3.83 2.75
C TYR A 5 -3.41 -3.83 1.31
N GLY A 6 -3.86 -2.88 0.52
CA GLY A 6 -3.46 -2.73 -0.88
C GLY A 6 -2.63 -1.48 -1.09
N HIS A 7 -1.50 -1.59 -1.79
CA HIS A 7 -0.69 -0.46 -2.25
C HIS A 7 -1.06 -0.07 -3.68
N PHE A 8 -1.47 1.18 -3.87
CA PHE A 8 -1.94 1.73 -5.13
C PHE A 8 -1.00 2.82 -5.60
N VAL A 9 -0.25 2.56 -6.67
CA VAL A 9 0.52 3.60 -7.36
C VAL A 9 -0.41 4.36 -8.29
N ASN A 10 -0.52 5.64 -8.04
CA ASN A 10 -1.30 6.60 -8.81
C ASN A 10 -0.35 7.65 -9.43
N LEU A 11 -0.92 8.55 -10.22
CA LEU A 11 -0.27 9.80 -10.63
C LEU A 11 -1.14 10.94 -10.14
N ASP A 12 -0.52 11.97 -9.56
CA ASP A 12 -1.23 13.23 -9.29
C ASP A 12 -1.66 13.91 -10.60
N GLU A 13 -2.53 14.93 -10.52
CA GLU A 13 -2.99 15.75 -11.65
C GLU A 13 -1.84 16.34 -12.49
N ARG A 14 -0.64 16.45 -11.92
CA ARG A 14 0.58 16.96 -12.58
C ARG A 14 1.48 15.87 -13.17
N GLY A 15 1.15 14.59 -12.95
CA GLY A 15 2.00 13.45 -13.32
C GLY A 15 3.09 13.13 -12.30
N ASP A 16 3.09 13.81 -11.15
CA ASP A 16 4.00 13.52 -10.05
C ASP A 16 3.59 12.20 -9.36
N TYR A 17 4.59 11.48 -8.82
CA TYR A 17 4.34 10.21 -8.16
C TYR A 17 3.48 10.41 -6.91
N TYR A 18 2.40 9.63 -6.84
CA TYR A 18 1.52 9.55 -5.69
C TYR A 18 1.16 8.08 -5.49
N ALA A 19 1.27 7.56 -4.28
CA ALA A 19 0.77 6.24 -3.96
C ALA A 19 0.02 6.26 -2.64
N ASP A 20 -0.87 5.30 -2.45
CA ASP A 20 -1.65 5.21 -1.23
C ASP A 20 -1.90 3.75 -0.82
N VAL A 21 -1.99 3.53 0.49
CA VAL A 21 -2.25 2.22 1.09
C VAL A 21 -3.68 2.22 1.60
N ARG A 22 -4.47 1.21 1.22
CA ARG A 22 -5.90 1.11 1.55
C ARG A 22 -6.23 -0.14 2.33
N ASP A 23 -7.21 -0.04 3.23
CA ASP A 23 -7.84 -1.21 3.86
C ASP A 23 -8.94 -1.82 2.98
N ALA A 24 -9.48 -2.97 3.39
CA ALA A 24 -10.52 -3.72 2.67
C ALA A 24 -11.84 -2.97 2.42
N ASN A 25 -12.09 -1.86 3.14
CA ASN A 25 -13.22 -0.95 2.97
C ASN A 25 -12.85 0.28 2.14
N GLU A 26 -11.74 0.22 1.40
CA GLU A 26 -11.24 1.29 0.52
C GLU A 26 -10.81 2.58 1.23
N ASN A 27 -10.69 2.60 2.56
CA ASN A 27 -10.13 3.77 3.25
C ASN A 27 -8.62 3.82 3.07
N THR A 28 -8.10 4.96 2.66
CA THR A 28 -6.66 5.24 2.66
C THR A 28 -6.17 5.37 4.10
N VAL A 29 -5.19 4.54 4.47
CA VAL A 29 -4.54 4.55 5.79
C VAL A 29 -3.17 5.19 5.77
N PHE A 30 -2.56 5.31 4.58
CA PHE A 30 -1.27 5.95 4.40
C PHE A 30 -1.11 6.47 2.97
N GLU A 31 -0.38 7.59 2.80
CA GLU A 31 -0.11 8.23 1.52
C GLU A 31 1.40 8.43 1.34
N ILE A 32 1.87 8.24 0.11
CA ILE A 32 3.25 8.48 -0.31
C ILE A 32 3.20 9.51 -1.42
N ARG A 33 3.89 10.63 -1.25
CA ARG A 33 3.96 11.71 -2.23
C ARG A 33 5.42 11.99 -2.56
N ALA A 34 5.69 12.25 -3.83
CA ALA A 34 6.97 12.83 -4.19
C ALA A 34 7.10 14.26 -3.67
N ASN A 35 8.30 14.64 -3.27
CA ASN A 35 8.68 16.02 -2.98
C ASN A 35 8.71 16.86 -4.27
N ASP A 36 8.86 18.18 -4.14
CA ASP A 36 8.97 19.11 -5.28
C ASP A 36 10.12 18.77 -6.26
N ASP A 37 11.16 18.06 -5.81
CA ASP A 37 12.26 17.60 -6.67
C ASP A 37 12.05 16.20 -7.29
N GLY A 38 10.96 15.51 -6.91
CA GLY A 38 10.63 14.16 -7.38
C GLY A 38 11.15 13.04 -6.47
N SER A 39 11.87 13.35 -5.39
CA SER A 39 12.30 12.35 -4.40
C SER A 39 11.13 11.83 -3.56
N ILE A 40 11.28 10.63 -2.99
CA ILE A 40 10.31 10.01 -2.08
C ILE A 40 11.02 9.81 -0.74
N ASP A 41 10.51 10.42 0.32
CA ASP A 41 11.15 10.41 1.65
C ASP A 41 11.46 8.99 2.15
N LEU A 42 10.55 8.03 1.96
CA LEU A 42 10.76 6.64 2.38
C LEU A 42 11.94 5.96 1.67
N ILE A 43 12.27 6.39 0.45
CA ILE A 43 13.44 5.89 -0.27
C ILE A 43 14.71 6.57 0.25
N GLU A 44 14.66 7.89 0.41
CA GLU A 44 15.80 8.67 0.90
C GLU A 44 16.20 8.31 2.34
N ASP A 45 15.22 7.99 3.18
CA ASP A 45 15.41 7.52 4.55
C ASP A 45 15.83 6.04 4.63
N GLY A 46 15.81 5.32 3.51
CA GLY A 46 16.27 3.94 3.40
C GLY A 46 15.28 2.87 3.85
N TYR A 47 14.00 3.22 4.03
CA TYR A 47 12.94 2.24 4.28
C TYR A 47 12.54 1.48 3.02
N MET A 48 12.54 2.15 1.86
CA MET A 48 12.24 1.57 0.56
C MET A 48 13.46 1.64 -0.36
N THR A 49 13.67 0.63 -1.20
CA THR A 49 14.73 0.62 -2.22
C THR A 49 14.29 1.23 -3.54
N HIS A 50 13.00 1.21 -3.85
CA HIS A 50 12.37 1.85 -5.01
C HIS A 50 10.87 2.09 -4.75
N SER A 51 10.19 2.82 -5.64
CA SER A 51 8.79 3.26 -5.45
C SER A 51 7.71 2.17 -5.50
N GLN A 52 8.10 0.90 -5.59
CA GLN A 52 7.22 -0.27 -5.58
C GLN A 52 7.72 -1.34 -4.59
N ASP A 53 8.63 -0.95 -3.70
CA ASP A 53 9.18 -1.84 -2.68
C ASP A 53 8.14 -2.10 -1.60
N LEU A 54 7.33 -3.13 -1.80
CA LEU A 54 6.29 -3.53 -0.86
C LEU A 54 6.85 -4.09 0.44
N GLU A 55 8.00 -4.75 0.40
CA GLU A 55 8.62 -5.34 1.60
C GLU A 55 9.05 -4.22 2.54
N GLY A 56 9.83 -3.25 2.03
CA GLY A 56 10.26 -2.10 2.82
C GLY A 56 9.11 -1.21 3.30
N LEU A 57 8.09 -1.01 2.46
CA LEU A 57 6.89 -0.28 2.85
C LEU A 57 6.09 -1.02 3.93
N GLU A 58 5.92 -2.34 3.82
CA GLU A 58 5.22 -3.14 4.82
C GLU A 58 5.93 -3.08 6.17
N GLU A 59 7.25 -3.25 6.20
CA GLU A 59 8.06 -3.17 7.41
C GLU A 59 7.91 -1.80 8.08
N TYR A 60 8.03 -0.72 7.30
CA TYR A 60 7.84 0.65 7.78
C TYR A 60 6.44 0.86 8.40
N LEU A 61 5.38 0.45 7.71
CA LEU A 61 4.01 0.65 8.19
C LEU A 61 3.71 -0.15 9.47
N LYS A 62 4.32 -1.32 9.62
CA LYS A 62 4.22 -2.14 10.83
C LYS A 62 5.00 -1.53 11.98
N GLU A 63 6.22 -1.06 11.73
CA GLU A 63 7.06 -0.39 12.73
C GLU A 63 6.39 0.88 13.28
N MET A 64 5.75 1.64 12.39
CA MET A 64 5.01 2.87 12.75
C MET A 64 3.62 2.61 13.33
N GLU A 65 3.23 1.35 13.52
CA GLU A 65 1.92 0.92 14.03
C GLU A 65 0.72 1.46 13.20
N ILE A 66 0.94 1.74 11.90
CA ILE A 66 -0.09 2.19 10.96
C ILE A 66 -0.95 1.02 10.50
N ILE A 67 -0.31 -0.14 10.28
CA ILE A 67 -0.99 -1.43 10.04
C ILE A 67 -0.60 -2.45 11.12
N PRO A 68 -1.46 -3.43 11.42
CA PRO A 68 -1.14 -4.50 12.38
C PRO A 68 0.10 -5.32 11.96
N MET A 69 0.87 -5.80 12.93
CA MET A 69 2.04 -6.68 12.69
C MET A 69 1.71 -7.95 11.88
N GLU A 70 0.50 -8.49 12.04
CA GLU A 70 0.01 -9.68 11.34
C GLU A 70 -0.63 -9.37 9.97
N ALA A 71 -0.65 -8.10 9.57
CA ALA A 71 -1.19 -7.66 8.30
C ALA A 71 -0.28 -8.03 7.14
N GLU A 72 -0.87 -8.14 5.95
CA GLU A 72 -0.20 -8.39 4.67
C GLU A 72 -0.44 -7.19 3.75
N LEU A 73 0.62 -6.58 3.25
CA LEU A 73 0.57 -5.53 2.23
C LEU A 73 0.73 -6.18 0.86
N LEU A 74 -0.21 -5.89 -0.02
CA LEU A 74 -0.28 -6.46 -1.37
C LEU A 74 -0.16 -5.36 -2.41
N ASP A 75 0.35 -5.71 -3.59
CA ASP A 75 0.14 -4.87 -4.77
C ASP A 75 -1.37 -4.81 -5.10
N ARG A 76 -1.75 -3.82 -5.90
CA ARG A 76 -3.12 -3.61 -6.35
C ARG A 76 -3.80 -4.89 -6.87
N ASP A 77 -3.19 -5.60 -7.82
CA ASP A 77 -3.82 -6.74 -8.49
C ASP A 77 -4.02 -7.91 -7.51
N SER A 78 -3.02 -8.18 -6.67
CA SER A 78 -3.09 -9.18 -5.61
C SER A 78 -4.15 -8.84 -4.55
N PHE A 79 -4.25 -7.56 -4.17
CA PHE A 79 -5.25 -7.07 -3.23
C PHE A 79 -6.67 -7.21 -3.78
N GLU A 80 -6.91 -6.73 -5.02
CA GLU A 80 -8.22 -6.83 -5.68
C GLU A 80 -8.65 -8.30 -5.85
N THR A 81 -7.72 -9.18 -6.23
CA THR A 81 -7.98 -10.63 -6.34
C THR A 81 -8.37 -11.24 -4.99
N ARG A 82 -7.67 -10.86 -3.91
CA ARG A 82 -7.96 -11.38 -2.57
C ARG A 82 -9.28 -10.84 -2.03
N LEU A 83 -9.60 -9.58 -2.30
CA LEU A 83 -10.86 -8.95 -1.88
C LEU A 83 -12.07 -9.59 -2.56
N ASP A 84 -11.98 -9.89 -3.86
CA ASP A 84 -13.02 -10.62 -4.59
C ASP A 84 -13.24 -12.02 -4.03
N ALA A 85 -12.15 -12.76 -3.76
CA ALA A 85 -12.21 -14.09 -3.16
C ALA A 85 -12.84 -14.10 -1.76
N MET A 86 -12.70 -13.01 -0.99
CA MET A 86 -13.37 -12.83 0.31
C MET A 86 -14.86 -12.46 0.18
N SER A 87 -15.25 -11.87 -0.95
CA SER A 87 -16.62 -11.39 -1.22
C SER A 87 -17.48 -12.40 -1.98
N ALA A 88 -16.87 -13.41 -2.62
CA ALA A 88 -17.58 -14.43 -3.37
C ALA A 88 -18.46 -15.31 -2.43
N PRO A 89 -19.79 -15.38 -2.63
CA PRO A 89 -20.63 -16.32 -1.91
C PRO A 89 -20.25 -17.76 -2.33
N GLU A 90 -20.21 -18.69 -1.37
CA GLU A 90 -19.99 -20.10 -1.68
C GLU A 90 -20.98 -20.58 -2.75
N PRO A 91 -20.54 -21.33 -3.78
CA PRO A 91 -21.45 -21.90 -4.75
C PRO A 91 -22.40 -22.88 -4.04
N PHE A 92 -23.70 -22.61 -4.14
CA PHE A 92 -24.79 -23.46 -3.62
C PHE A 92 -24.78 -24.87 -4.20
#